data_AF-A0A0F0FLV8-F1
#
_entry.id   AF-A0A0F0FLV8-F1
#
_cell.length_a   1.000
_cell.length_b   1.000
_cell.length_c   1.000
_cell.angle_alpha   90.00
_cell.angle_beta   90.00
_cell.angle_gamma   90.00
#
_symmetry.space_group_name_H-M   'P 1'
#
loop_
_entity.id
_entity.type
_entity.pdbx_description
1 polymer ?
#
loop_
_entity_poly.entity_id
_entity_poly.type
_entity_poly.pdbx_seq_one_letter_code
_entity_poly.pdbx_strand_id
1 'polypeptide(L)'
;MSHSPEFKNTLNMTAGTLGKDLLSALVLELKMLPDTWVKLPQKKQDDILDRLRNRVDASVKMAVHLIASQGRTVVTGDLDKLTIKDGVQAVIKIGKSAPGLHDLSDAQGQAVLLVIGGGAEFTEGMDEVRGESDQRAFDLGKEYTDGDGDGMPEGDAAADDDNVVDAEYTETPLAIEQQPLQEELEAAHEAGHRAASEGKPESDCPKLAGALCIAWVKGWKRWHAEQAGPDPLYDQVVAHVVETQQVSITKIQRHFKVGYNRAARLIEQMEADGVVSAQDLEGHRNVLKTTEETE
;
A
#
# COMPACT_ATOMS: atom_id res chain seq x y z
N MET A 1 -4.84 1.57 44.39
CA MET A 1 -3.84 0.53 44.06
C MET A 1 -3.25 0.67 42.64
N SER A 2 -3.74 1.59 41.77
CA SER A 2 -3.27 1.83 40.40
C SER A 2 -2.07 2.80 40.24
N HIS A 3 -1.35 3.10 41.32
CA HIS A 3 -0.37 4.20 41.36
C HIS A 3 1.01 3.83 41.91
N SER A 4 1.42 2.55 41.87
CA SER A 4 2.82 2.20 42.13
C SER A 4 3.71 2.68 40.97
N PRO A 5 4.85 3.35 41.24
CA PRO A 5 5.84 3.72 40.22
C PRO A 5 6.34 2.52 39.41
N GLU A 6 6.42 1.34 40.04
CA GLU A 6 6.85 0.08 39.41
C GLU A 6 5.82 -0.42 38.39
N PHE A 7 4.53 -0.24 38.69
CA PHE A 7 3.42 -0.55 37.78
C PHE A 7 3.43 0.37 36.55
N LYS A 8 3.71 1.66 36.75
CA LYS A 8 3.86 2.61 35.64
C LYS A 8 5.10 2.30 34.77
N ASN A 9 6.20 1.87 35.39
CA ASN A 9 7.42 1.50 34.67
C ASN A 9 7.25 0.22 33.86
N THR A 10 6.60 -0.79 34.42
CA THR A 10 6.26 -2.03 33.70
C THR A 10 5.30 -1.75 32.55
N LEU A 11 4.24 -0.95 32.77
CA LEU A 11 3.35 -0.48 31.70
C LEU A 11 4.11 0.24 30.57
N ASN A 12 4.99 1.18 30.91
CA ASN A 12 5.74 1.94 29.92
C ASN A 12 6.74 1.08 29.13
N MET A 13 7.41 0.13 29.80
CA MET A 13 8.30 -0.82 29.11
C MET A 13 7.52 -1.79 28.21
N THR A 14 6.40 -2.32 28.71
CA THR A 14 5.52 -3.21 27.93
C THR A 14 4.94 -2.48 26.72
N ALA A 15 4.43 -1.26 26.89
CA ALA A 15 3.92 -0.44 25.80
C ALA A 15 5.00 -0.11 24.75
N GLY A 16 6.23 0.19 25.18
CA GLY A 16 7.36 0.46 24.28
C GLY A 16 7.76 -0.75 23.43
N THR A 17 7.87 -1.93 24.04
CA THR A 17 8.22 -3.17 23.34
C THR A 17 7.11 -3.61 22.39
N LEU A 18 5.85 -3.57 22.84
CA LEU A 18 4.70 -3.93 22.02
C LEU A 18 4.52 -3.00 20.82
N GLY A 19 4.66 -1.69 21.03
CA GLY A 19 4.56 -0.71 19.94
C GLY A 19 5.63 -0.95 18.88
N LYS A 20 6.87 -1.21 19.30
CA LYS A 20 7.97 -1.55 18.39
C LYS A 20 7.70 -2.85 17.63
N ASP A 21 7.23 -3.89 18.31
CA ASP A 21 6.99 -5.20 17.71
C ASP A 21 5.83 -5.16 16.70
N LEU A 22 4.73 -4.47 17.03
CA LEU A 22 3.59 -4.28 16.13
C LEU A 22 3.97 -3.45 14.90
N LEU A 23 4.68 -2.34 15.08
CA LEU A 23 5.14 -1.52 13.97
C LEU A 23 6.13 -2.28 13.08
N SER A 24 7.04 -3.04 13.69
CA SER A 24 7.98 -3.89 12.93
C SER A 24 7.26 -4.98 12.14
N ALA A 25 6.21 -5.58 12.71
CA ALA A 25 5.38 -6.55 12.01
C ALA A 25 4.64 -5.93 10.81
N LEU A 26 4.04 -4.74 10.98
CA LEU A 26 3.38 -4.00 9.90
C LEU A 26 4.35 -3.67 8.77
N VAL A 27 5.53 -3.13 9.10
CA VAL A 27 6.56 -2.81 8.11
C VAL A 27 7.04 -4.06 7.38
N LEU A 28 7.15 -5.20 8.06
CA LEU A 28 7.54 -6.45 7.44
C LEU A 28 6.48 -6.96 6.46
N GLU A 29 5.18 -6.91 6.81
CA GLU A 29 4.11 -7.26 5.88
C GLU A 29 4.08 -6.32 4.68
N LEU A 30 4.24 -5.01 4.88
CA LEU A 30 4.32 -4.02 3.79
C LEU A 30 5.49 -4.32 2.84
N LYS A 31 6.64 -4.74 3.35
CA LYS A 31 7.81 -5.13 2.55
C LYS A 31 7.61 -6.43 1.77
N MET A 32 6.77 -7.33 2.26
CA MET A 32 6.49 -8.62 1.61
C MET A 32 5.29 -8.55 0.64
N LEU A 33 4.65 -7.39 0.49
CA LEU A 33 3.55 -7.23 -0.46
C LEU A 33 4.05 -7.45 -1.90
N PRO A 34 3.42 -8.36 -2.67
CA PRO A 34 3.83 -8.65 -4.04
C PRO A 34 3.45 -7.51 -5.01
N ASP A 35 2.42 -6.73 -4.69
CA ASP A 35 2.04 -5.52 -5.41
C ASP A 35 1.33 -4.55 -4.44
N THR A 36 1.03 -3.35 -4.91
CA THR A 36 0.24 -2.35 -4.19
C THR A 36 -1.10 -2.93 -3.73
N TRP A 37 -1.53 -2.55 -2.52
CA TRP A 37 -2.76 -3.04 -1.87
C TRP A 37 -3.97 -3.08 -2.79
N VAL A 38 -4.19 -2.00 -3.55
CA VAL A 38 -5.31 -1.81 -4.48
C VAL A 38 -5.37 -2.86 -5.59
N LYS A 39 -4.24 -3.45 -5.97
CA LYS A 39 -4.16 -4.46 -7.02
C LYS A 39 -4.20 -5.89 -6.49
N LEU A 40 -4.16 -6.07 -5.16
CA LEU A 40 -4.24 -7.38 -4.56
C LEU A 40 -5.70 -7.83 -4.61
N PRO A 41 -5.97 -9.08 -5.04
CA PRO A 41 -7.30 -9.66 -4.88
C PRO A 41 -7.73 -9.65 -3.41
N GLN A 42 -9.03 -9.53 -3.15
CA GLN A 42 -9.65 -9.51 -1.83
C GLN A 42 -9.15 -10.68 -0.98
N LYS A 43 -9.08 -11.89 -1.57
CA LYS A 43 -8.53 -13.07 -0.88
C LYS A 43 -7.11 -12.86 -0.36
N LYS A 44 -6.22 -12.24 -1.16
CA LYS A 44 -4.85 -11.95 -0.72
C LYS A 44 -4.82 -10.84 0.33
N GLN A 45 -5.69 -9.84 0.21
CA GLN A 45 -5.83 -8.79 1.23
C GLN A 45 -6.29 -9.40 2.57
N ASP A 46 -7.28 -10.29 2.55
CA ASP A 46 -7.77 -11.01 3.71
C ASP A 46 -6.68 -11.90 4.33
N ASP A 47 -5.90 -12.62 3.51
CA ASP A 47 -4.75 -13.40 4.01
C ASP A 47 -3.72 -12.54 4.75
N ILE A 48 -3.49 -11.30 4.29
CA ILE A 48 -2.58 -10.35 4.97
C ILE A 48 -3.22 -9.84 6.26
N LEU A 49 -4.50 -9.48 6.22
CA LEU A 49 -5.24 -9.00 7.38
C LEU A 49 -5.30 -10.06 8.49
N ASP A 50 -5.53 -11.32 8.13
CA ASP A 50 -5.58 -12.42 9.10
C ASP A 50 -4.22 -12.66 9.75
N ARG A 51 -3.12 -12.58 9.00
CA ARG A 51 -1.77 -12.63 9.59
C ARG A 51 -1.52 -11.47 10.54
N LEU A 52 -1.89 -10.26 10.16
CA LEU A 52 -1.76 -9.08 11.01
C LEU A 52 -2.61 -9.22 12.27
N ARG A 53 -3.89 -9.58 12.16
CA ARG A 53 -4.80 -9.85 13.30
C ARG A 53 -4.22 -10.84 14.28
N ASN A 54 -3.77 -12.01 13.79
CA ASN A 54 -3.16 -13.04 14.63
C ASN A 54 -1.94 -12.49 15.38
N ARG A 55 -1.16 -11.62 14.74
CA ARG A 55 0.00 -10.98 15.36
C ARG A 55 -0.39 -9.95 16.41
N VAL A 56 -1.41 -9.13 16.15
CA VAL A 56 -1.92 -8.18 17.14
C VAL A 56 -2.52 -8.92 18.34
N ASP A 57 -3.32 -9.96 18.12
CA ASP A 57 -3.91 -10.77 19.19
C ASP A 57 -2.83 -11.40 20.08
N ALA A 58 -1.77 -11.98 19.49
CA ALA A 58 -0.65 -12.51 20.24
C ALA A 58 0.07 -11.43 21.08
N SER A 59 0.30 -10.25 20.50
CA SER A 59 0.90 -9.11 21.20
C SER A 59 0.03 -8.61 22.35
N VAL A 60 -1.28 -8.50 22.15
CA VAL A 60 -2.24 -8.06 23.18
C VAL A 60 -2.33 -9.07 24.32
N LYS A 61 -2.42 -10.37 24.02
CA LYS A 61 -2.39 -11.43 25.04
C LYS A 61 -1.12 -11.37 25.88
N MET A 62 0.04 -11.17 25.25
CA MET A 62 1.31 -11.00 25.94
C MET A 62 1.33 -9.73 26.80
N ALA A 63 0.76 -8.62 26.31
CA ALA A 63 0.61 -7.37 27.06
C ALA A 63 -0.18 -7.57 28.36
N VAL A 64 -1.37 -8.17 28.24
CA VAL A 64 -2.26 -8.47 29.37
C VAL A 64 -1.53 -9.35 30.38
N HIS A 65 -0.80 -10.35 29.91
CA HIS A 65 -0.08 -11.26 30.78
C HIS A 65 1.09 -10.59 31.50
N LEU A 66 1.87 -9.76 30.81
CA LEU A 66 2.96 -8.97 31.40
C LEU A 66 2.43 -7.96 32.42
N ILE A 67 1.32 -7.28 32.14
CA ILE A 67 0.71 -6.33 33.08
C ILE A 67 0.18 -7.07 34.32
N ALA A 68 -0.47 -8.21 34.13
CA ALA A 68 -1.02 -9.00 35.21
C ALA A 68 0.06 -9.68 36.08
N SER A 69 1.27 -9.87 35.55
CA SER A 69 2.39 -10.47 36.28
C SER A 69 2.91 -9.66 37.45
N GLN A 70 2.73 -8.33 37.43
CA GLN A 70 3.26 -7.40 38.44
C GLN A 70 4.75 -7.67 38.81
N GLY A 71 5.58 -8.09 37.85
CA GLY A 71 7.00 -8.38 38.07
C GLY A 71 7.33 -9.76 38.68
N ARG A 72 6.34 -10.67 38.74
CA ARG A 72 6.54 -12.07 39.14
C ARG A 72 7.03 -12.91 37.95
N THR A 73 7.60 -14.09 38.22
CA THR A 73 7.90 -15.06 37.17
C THR A 73 6.62 -15.55 36.54
N VAL A 74 6.62 -15.58 35.21
CA VAL A 74 5.43 -15.80 34.40
C VAL A 74 5.71 -16.94 33.44
N VAL A 75 4.84 -17.94 33.44
CA VAL A 75 4.89 -19.03 32.49
C VAL A 75 3.54 -19.16 31.81
N THR A 76 3.54 -18.91 30.50
CA THR A 76 2.37 -19.03 29.64
C THR A 76 2.12 -20.47 29.24
N GLY A 77 0.86 -20.88 29.22
CA GLY A 77 0.46 -22.18 28.70
C GLY A 77 -1.04 -22.25 28.47
N ASP A 78 -1.45 -23.21 27.64
CA ASP A 78 -2.84 -23.42 27.27
C ASP A 78 -3.49 -24.41 28.24
N LEU A 79 -4.68 -24.07 28.75
CA LEU A 79 -5.46 -24.99 29.57
C LEU A 79 -6.04 -26.11 28.69
N ASP A 80 -5.46 -27.30 28.77
CA ASP A 80 -5.82 -28.45 27.93
C ASP A 80 -7.00 -29.24 28.51
N LYS A 81 -6.98 -29.45 29.84
CA LYS A 81 -8.02 -30.21 30.53
C LYS A 81 -8.24 -29.69 31.93
N LEU A 82 -9.51 -29.57 32.32
CA LEU A 82 -9.93 -29.28 33.69
C LEU A 82 -10.77 -30.46 34.19
N THR A 83 -10.31 -31.12 35.26
CA THR A 83 -11.05 -32.21 35.90
C THR A 83 -11.44 -31.78 37.31
N ILE A 84 -12.74 -31.80 37.59
CA ILE A 84 -13.30 -31.43 38.89
C ILE A 84 -13.90 -32.69 39.50
N LYS A 85 -13.25 -33.23 40.55
CA LYS A 85 -13.75 -34.36 41.36
C LYS A 85 -13.63 -34.02 42.84
N ASP A 86 -12.63 -34.56 43.54
CA ASP A 86 -12.31 -34.28 44.96
C ASP A 86 -11.34 -33.09 45.13
N GLY A 87 -11.27 -32.26 44.10
CA GLY A 87 -10.33 -31.17 43.89
C GLY A 87 -10.35 -30.75 42.43
N VAL A 88 -9.75 -29.59 42.12
CA VAL A 88 -9.63 -29.11 40.75
C VAL A 88 -8.23 -29.45 40.24
N GLN A 89 -8.15 -30.30 39.22
CA GLN A 89 -6.90 -30.59 38.51
C GLN A 89 -6.95 -29.95 37.12
N ALA A 90 -6.05 -29.00 36.89
CA ALA A 90 -5.84 -28.37 35.60
C ALA A 90 -4.57 -28.95 34.95
N VAL A 91 -4.69 -29.40 33.71
CA VAL A 91 -3.55 -29.75 32.86
C VAL A 91 -3.29 -28.56 31.94
N ILE A 92 -2.14 -27.92 32.13
CA ILE A 92 -1.70 -26.78 31.31
C ILE A 92 -0.57 -27.26 30.40
N LYS A 93 -0.74 -27.12 29.09
CA LYS A 93 0.29 -27.39 28.10
C LYS A 93 1.16 -26.15 27.96
N ILE A 94 2.44 -26.30 28.27
CA ILE A 94 3.43 -25.23 28.17
C ILE A 94 4.39 -25.56 27.03
N GLY A 95 4.62 -24.59 26.16
CA GLY A 95 5.57 -24.73 25.06
C GLY A 95 6.99 -24.96 25.56
N LYS A 96 7.78 -25.79 24.87
CA LYS A 96 9.16 -26.11 25.27
C LYS A 96 10.10 -24.90 25.31
N SER A 97 9.75 -23.84 24.57
CA SER A 97 10.48 -22.58 24.50
C SER A 97 9.90 -21.49 25.43
N ALA A 98 8.96 -21.85 26.31
CA ALA A 98 8.36 -20.88 27.22
C ALA A 98 9.42 -20.31 28.18
N PRO A 99 9.53 -18.97 28.30
CA PRO A 99 10.40 -18.36 29.30
C PRO A 99 9.92 -18.74 30.71
N GLY A 100 10.86 -18.98 31.63
CA GLY A 100 10.55 -19.35 33.02
C GLY A 100 10.18 -20.83 33.24
N LEU A 101 10.34 -21.71 32.23
CA LEU A 101 10.08 -23.16 32.39
C LEU A 101 10.97 -23.79 33.48
N HIS A 102 12.22 -23.34 33.58
CA HIS A 102 13.15 -23.76 34.63
C HIS A 102 12.62 -23.37 36.02
N ASP A 103 12.24 -22.10 36.17
CA ASP A 103 11.69 -21.58 37.43
C ASP A 103 10.39 -22.29 37.84
N LEU A 104 9.55 -22.68 36.87
CA LEU A 104 8.34 -23.47 37.13
C LEU A 104 8.67 -24.89 37.61
N SER A 105 9.69 -25.52 37.04
CA SER A 105 10.17 -26.83 37.48
C SER A 105 10.68 -26.77 38.92
N ASP A 106 11.39 -25.70 39.27
CA ASP A 106 11.93 -25.48 40.62
C ASP A 106 10.84 -25.13 41.65
N ALA A 107 9.70 -24.58 41.21
CA ALA A 107 8.57 -24.22 42.04
C ALA A 107 7.68 -25.41 42.46
N GLN A 108 8.09 -26.66 42.19
CA GLN A 108 7.31 -27.84 42.55
C GLN A 108 7.04 -27.89 44.07
N GLY A 109 5.75 -27.91 44.44
CA GLY A 109 5.30 -27.93 45.84
C GLY A 109 5.13 -26.54 46.48
N GLN A 110 5.37 -25.46 45.74
CA GLN A 110 5.09 -24.09 46.18
C GLN A 110 3.69 -23.62 45.78
N ALA A 111 3.20 -22.57 46.45
CA ALA A 111 1.94 -21.93 46.10
C ALA A 111 2.10 -21.09 44.82
N VAL A 112 1.29 -21.38 43.80
CA VAL A 112 1.27 -20.67 42.52
C VAL A 112 -0.03 -19.86 42.35
N LEU A 113 0.06 -18.70 41.70
CA LEU A 113 -1.09 -17.88 41.34
C LEU A 113 -1.43 -18.11 39.86
N LEU A 114 -2.66 -18.53 39.58
CA LEU A 114 -3.14 -18.71 38.22
C LEU A 114 -3.87 -17.44 37.77
N VAL A 115 -3.38 -16.83 36.70
CA VAL A 115 -3.98 -15.63 36.10
C VAL A 115 -4.56 -16.00 34.74
N ILE A 116 -5.86 -15.82 34.58
CA ILE A 116 -6.57 -16.04 33.32
C ILE A 116 -6.59 -14.71 32.57
N GLY A 117 -5.76 -14.58 31.53
CA GLY A 117 -5.74 -13.40 30.67
C GLY A 117 -6.73 -13.54 29.52
N GLY A 118 -7.91 -12.94 29.63
CA GLY A 118 -8.85 -12.81 28.50
C GLY A 118 -8.32 -11.78 27.51
N GLY A 119 -7.63 -12.21 26.45
CA GLY A 119 -7.19 -11.30 25.37
C GLY A 119 -8.34 -10.85 24.46
N ALA A 120 -9.41 -11.65 24.38
CA ALA A 120 -10.56 -11.42 23.50
C ALA A 120 -11.29 -10.10 23.79
N GLU A 121 -11.29 -9.66 25.06
CA GLU A 121 -11.92 -8.41 25.50
C GLU A 121 -11.23 -7.15 24.93
N PHE A 122 -9.98 -7.30 24.48
CA PHE A 122 -9.15 -6.19 23.99
C PHE A 122 -8.91 -6.25 22.47
N THR A 123 -9.48 -7.25 21.79
CA THR A 123 -9.38 -7.43 20.34
C THR A 123 -10.75 -7.31 19.64
N GLU A 124 -11.79 -6.94 20.38
CA GLU A 124 -13.13 -6.68 19.85
C GLU A 124 -13.09 -5.59 18.75
N GLY A 125 -13.77 -5.83 17.63
CA GLY A 125 -13.79 -4.93 16.46
C GLY A 125 -12.68 -5.15 15.42
N MET A 126 -11.67 -6.01 15.68
CA MET A 126 -10.68 -6.35 14.64
C MET A 126 -11.28 -7.08 13.43
N ASP A 127 -12.40 -7.76 13.61
CA ASP A 127 -13.11 -8.50 12.55
C ASP A 127 -13.87 -7.59 11.57
N GLU A 128 -14.00 -6.30 11.90
CA GLU A 128 -14.60 -5.28 11.04
C GLU A 128 -13.66 -4.82 9.91
N VAL A 129 -12.35 -4.98 10.08
CA VAL A 129 -11.33 -4.55 9.10
C VAL A 129 -11.14 -5.61 8.01
N ARG A 130 -11.85 -5.56 6.89
CA ARG A 130 -11.80 -6.58 5.83
C ARG A 130 -11.15 -6.07 4.55
N GLY A 131 -10.68 -6.98 3.71
CA GLY A 131 -10.19 -6.64 2.38
C GLY A 131 -11.26 -5.92 1.56
N GLU A 132 -10.85 -4.99 0.71
CA GLU A 132 -11.75 -4.33 -0.23
C GLU A 132 -12.26 -5.37 -1.24
N SER A 133 -13.55 -5.27 -1.63
CA SER A 133 -14.10 -6.18 -2.64
C SER A 133 -13.40 -6.00 -3.98
N ASP A 134 -13.13 -7.12 -4.66
CA ASP A 134 -12.47 -7.16 -5.97
C ASP A 134 -13.17 -6.30 -7.02
N GLN A 135 -14.48 -6.17 -6.90
CA GLN A 135 -15.28 -5.26 -7.68
C GLN A 135 -15.44 -3.98 -6.89
N ARG A 136 -14.68 -2.94 -7.25
CA ARG A 136 -15.14 -1.58 -6.95
C ARG A 136 -16.43 -1.38 -7.72
N ALA A 137 -17.46 -0.85 -7.06
CA ALA A 137 -18.65 -0.38 -7.77
C ALA A 137 -18.16 0.55 -8.90
N PHE A 138 -18.49 0.18 -10.13
CA PHE A 138 -18.18 1.00 -11.29
C PHE A 138 -18.95 2.30 -11.09
N ASP A 139 -18.25 3.38 -10.74
CA ASP A 139 -18.85 4.71 -10.64
C ASP A 139 -19.16 5.19 -12.05
N LEU A 140 -20.29 4.72 -12.60
CA LEU A 140 -20.89 5.19 -13.83
C LEU A 140 -21.50 6.56 -13.55
N GLY A 141 -20.64 7.55 -13.34
CA GLY A 141 -21.03 8.94 -13.28
C GLY A 141 -21.55 9.41 -14.63
N LYS A 142 -22.82 9.10 -14.94
CA LYS A 142 -23.83 9.91 -15.65
C LYS A 142 -25.01 9.04 -16.11
N GLU A 143 -26.19 9.65 -16.04
CA GLU A 143 -27.52 9.15 -16.39
C GLU A 143 -27.57 8.71 -17.86
N TYR A 144 -28.06 7.49 -18.12
CA TYR A 144 -28.35 7.00 -19.48
C TYR A 144 -29.28 8.00 -20.18
N THR A 145 -28.90 8.44 -21.38
CA THR A 145 -29.81 9.24 -22.21
C THR A 145 -30.50 8.34 -23.20
N ASP A 146 -31.71 8.70 -23.63
CA ASP A 146 -32.59 7.92 -24.54
C ASP A 146 -32.01 7.66 -25.96
N GLY A 147 -30.70 7.80 -26.14
CA GLY A 147 -29.93 7.49 -27.35
C GLY A 147 -28.86 6.41 -27.17
N ASP A 148 -28.68 5.83 -25.99
CA ASP A 148 -27.66 4.80 -25.71
C ASP A 148 -28.14 3.38 -26.13
N GLY A 149 -28.93 3.31 -27.20
CA GLY A 149 -29.52 2.09 -27.71
C GLY A 149 -28.52 1.21 -28.44
N ASP A 150 -28.06 0.15 -27.78
CA ASP A 150 -27.57 -1.08 -28.42
C ASP A 150 -28.64 -2.19 -28.33
N GLY A 151 -29.86 -1.86 -28.77
CA GLY A 151 -30.89 -2.87 -28.99
C GLY A 151 -30.44 -3.89 -30.04
N MET A 152 -29.98 -5.05 -29.59
CA MET A 152 -29.85 -6.26 -30.42
C MET A 152 -31.21 -6.53 -31.08
N PRO A 153 -31.28 -6.74 -32.41
CA PRO A 153 -32.52 -7.12 -33.06
C PRO A 153 -32.94 -8.52 -32.60
N GLU A 154 -34.16 -8.62 -32.07
CA GLU A 154 -34.83 -9.90 -31.82
C GLU A 154 -34.98 -10.65 -33.15
N GLY A 155 -34.35 -11.81 -33.25
CA GLY A 155 -34.42 -12.69 -34.40
C GLY A 155 -34.10 -14.12 -33.99
N ASP A 156 -35.16 -14.93 -33.89
CA ASP A 156 -35.14 -16.35 -33.56
C ASP A 156 -34.20 -17.16 -34.46
N ALA A 157 -33.25 -17.89 -33.87
CA ALA A 157 -32.70 -19.12 -34.45
C ALA A 157 -31.97 -19.97 -33.39
N ALA A 158 -32.61 -21.10 -33.06
CA ALA A 158 -32.04 -22.42 -32.79
C ALA A 158 -30.69 -22.53 -32.06
N ALA A 159 -30.78 -23.18 -30.89
CA ALA A 159 -29.82 -24.14 -30.33
C ALA A 159 -28.54 -24.41 -31.14
N ASP A 160 -27.40 -23.99 -30.60
CA ASP A 160 -26.21 -24.84 -30.57
C ASP A 160 -25.39 -24.51 -29.31
N ASP A 161 -25.39 -25.49 -28.42
CA ASP A 161 -24.58 -25.61 -27.21
C ASP A 161 -23.24 -26.24 -27.65
N ASP A 162 -22.24 -25.43 -27.99
CA ASP A 162 -20.83 -25.85 -28.04
C ASP A 162 -19.89 -24.71 -28.50
N ASN A 163 -19.57 -23.78 -27.59
CA ASN A 163 -18.32 -23.03 -27.72
C ASN A 163 -17.83 -22.56 -26.34
N VAL A 164 -17.60 -23.52 -25.45
CA VAL A 164 -16.62 -23.34 -24.38
C VAL A 164 -15.26 -23.61 -25.01
N VAL A 165 -14.48 -22.56 -25.25
CA VAL A 165 -13.08 -22.72 -25.63
C VAL A 165 -12.30 -23.02 -24.35
N ASP A 166 -12.07 -24.31 -24.09
CA ASP A 166 -11.11 -24.76 -23.08
C ASP A 166 -9.71 -24.37 -23.54
N ALA A 167 -9.23 -23.21 -23.09
CA ALA A 167 -7.85 -22.81 -23.29
C ALA A 167 -6.95 -23.66 -22.40
N GLU A 168 -6.22 -24.62 -22.98
CA GLU A 168 -5.16 -25.33 -22.28
C GLU A 168 -4.10 -24.34 -21.80
N TYR A 169 -3.93 -24.25 -20.48
CA TYR A 169 -2.93 -23.38 -19.86
C TYR A 169 -1.55 -24.04 -20.01
N THR A 170 -0.80 -23.64 -21.04
CA THR A 170 0.61 -24.04 -21.16
C THR A 170 1.41 -23.23 -20.13
N GLU A 171 1.84 -23.87 -19.03
CA GLU A 171 2.82 -23.27 -18.12
C GLU A 171 4.10 -22.97 -18.90
N THR A 172 4.31 -21.70 -19.21
CA THR A 172 5.55 -21.26 -19.83
C THR A 172 6.63 -21.30 -18.74
N PRO A 173 7.79 -21.95 -18.96
CA PRO A 173 8.87 -21.93 -17.97
C PRO A 173 9.21 -20.47 -17.65
N LEU A 174 9.27 -20.13 -16.36
CA LEU A 174 9.81 -18.87 -15.88
C LEU A 174 11.28 -18.81 -16.28
N ALA A 175 11.54 -18.37 -17.52
CA ALA A 175 12.87 -18.00 -17.96
C ALA A 175 13.30 -16.84 -17.07
N ILE A 176 14.49 -16.96 -16.49
CA ILE A 176 15.17 -15.84 -15.86
C ILE A 176 15.36 -14.82 -16.99
N GLU A 177 14.47 -13.83 -17.08
CA GLU A 177 14.57 -12.75 -18.05
C GLU A 177 15.90 -12.04 -17.76
N GLN A 178 16.87 -12.27 -18.64
CA GLN A 178 18.06 -11.43 -18.68
C GLN A 178 17.56 -10.02 -18.92
N GLN A 179 17.75 -9.14 -17.93
CA GLN A 179 17.39 -7.74 -18.09
C GLN A 179 18.17 -7.20 -19.30
N PRO A 180 17.49 -6.58 -20.28
CA PRO A 180 18.14 -6.08 -21.48
C PRO A 180 19.23 -5.07 -21.09
N LEU A 181 20.32 -5.04 -21.87
CA LEU A 181 21.39 -4.08 -21.62
C LEU A 181 20.86 -2.64 -21.77
N GLN A 182 21.50 -1.71 -21.07
CA GLN A 182 21.18 -0.29 -21.14
C GLN A 182 21.19 0.24 -22.58
N GLU A 183 22.13 -0.23 -23.41
CA GLU A 183 22.23 0.13 -24.84
C GLU A 183 20.99 -0.29 -25.63
N GLU A 184 20.41 -1.46 -25.33
CA GLU A 184 19.19 -1.95 -26.00
C GLU A 184 17.96 -1.14 -25.59
N LEU A 185 17.87 -0.76 -24.31
CA LEU A 185 16.81 0.11 -23.80
C LEU A 185 16.87 1.50 -24.44
N GLU A 186 18.06 2.06 -24.59
CA GLU A 186 18.26 3.34 -25.26
C GLU A 186 17.88 3.28 -26.74
N ALA A 187 18.32 2.24 -27.46
CA ALA A 187 17.95 2.03 -28.85
C ALA A 187 16.43 1.87 -29.03
N ALA A 188 15.75 1.16 -28.12
CA ALA A 188 14.30 1.02 -28.14
C ALA A 188 13.59 2.36 -27.89
N HIS A 189 14.08 3.15 -26.94
CA HIS A 189 13.56 4.50 -26.67
C HIS A 189 13.72 5.42 -27.88
N GLU A 190 14.89 5.46 -28.53
CA GLU A 190 15.10 6.24 -29.74
C GLU A 190 14.19 5.78 -30.90
N ALA A 191 13.97 4.48 -31.04
CA ALA A 191 13.06 3.95 -32.05
C ALA A 191 11.61 4.40 -31.83
N GLY A 192 11.15 4.47 -30.58
CA GLY A 192 9.83 5.00 -30.24
C GLY A 192 9.69 6.49 -30.53
N HIS A 193 10.72 7.26 -30.21
CA HIS A 193 10.79 8.69 -30.52
C HIS A 193 10.73 8.94 -32.03
N ARG A 194 11.47 8.14 -32.81
CA ARG A 194 11.45 8.21 -34.28
C ARG A 194 10.09 7.85 -34.85
N ALA A 195 9.46 6.78 -34.35
CA ALA A 195 8.14 6.37 -34.78
C ALA A 195 7.08 7.46 -34.55
N ALA A 196 7.15 8.16 -33.40
CA ALA A 196 6.32 9.31 -33.12
C ALA A 196 6.57 10.46 -34.11
N SER A 197 7.84 10.75 -34.44
CA SER A 197 8.20 11.77 -35.44
C SER A 197 7.72 11.45 -36.86
N GLU A 198 7.54 10.17 -37.17
CA GLU A 198 6.98 9.68 -38.43
C GLU A 198 5.44 9.64 -38.43
N GLY A 199 4.80 9.99 -37.30
CA GLY A 199 3.34 10.02 -37.14
C GLY A 199 2.69 8.66 -36.89
N LYS A 200 3.47 7.65 -36.50
CA LYS A 200 2.94 6.31 -36.19
C LYS A 200 2.22 6.31 -34.84
N PRO A 201 1.09 5.58 -34.69
CA PRO A 201 0.38 5.48 -33.42
C PRO A 201 1.16 4.69 -32.35
N GLU A 202 0.85 4.89 -31.06
CA GLU A 202 1.48 4.15 -29.95
C GLU A 202 1.30 2.62 -30.10
N SER A 203 0.23 2.18 -30.76
CA SER A 203 -0.05 0.76 -31.05
C SER A 203 0.93 0.12 -32.03
N ASP A 204 1.72 0.90 -32.77
CA ASP A 204 2.75 0.39 -33.68
C ASP A 204 4.03 -0.06 -32.95
N CYS A 205 4.03 -0.05 -31.61
CA CYS A 205 5.13 -0.60 -30.83
C CYS A 205 5.43 -2.05 -31.27
N PRO A 206 6.68 -2.36 -31.67
CA PRO A 206 7.04 -3.71 -32.08
C PRO A 206 6.86 -4.71 -30.93
N LYS A 207 6.59 -5.98 -31.27
CA LYS A 207 6.48 -7.08 -30.30
C LYS A 207 7.87 -7.41 -29.73
N LEU A 208 8.28 -6.68 -28.70
CA LEU A 208 9.56 -6.81 -28.01
C LEU A 208 9.37 -7.41 -26.61
N ALA A 209 10.47 -7.76 -25.94
CA ALA A 209 10.46 -8.05 -24.51
C ALA A 209 9.87 -6.85 -23.73
N GLY A 210 9.20 -7.12 -22.61
CA GLY A 210 8.40 -6.11 -21.89
C GLY A 210 9.18 -4.84 -21.55
N ALA A 211 10.42 -4.97 -21.09
CA ALA A 211 11.29 -3.84 -20.76
C ALA A 211 11.63 -2.96 -21.98
N LEU A 212 11.86 -3.55 -23.16
CA LEU A 212 12.15 -2.82 -24.40
C LEU A 212 10.88 -2.14 -24.96
N CYS A 213 9.72 -2.79 -24.86
CA CYS A 213 8.43 -2.19 -25.21
C CYS A 213 8.14 -0.95 -24.35
N ILE A 214 8.38 -1.03 -23.04
CA ILE A 214 8.26 0.12 -22.14
C ILE A 214 9.21 1.25 -22.54
N ALA A 215 10.46 0.94 -22.88
CA ALA A 215 11.43 1.92 -23.33
C ALA A 215 10.99 2.62 -24.63
N TRP A 216 10.48 1.85 -25.60
CA TRP A 216 9.91 2.37 -26.84
C TRP A 216 8.74 3.31 -26.59
N VAL A 217 7.75 2.91 -25.78
CA VAL A 217 6.59 3.74 -25.46
C VAL A 217 6.99 5.03 -24.75
N LYS A 218 8.01 5.00 -23.88
CA LYS A 218 8.56 6.20 -23.24
C LYS A 218 9.13 7.18 -24.29
N GLY A 219 9.88 6.66 -25.26
CA GLY A 219 10.42 7.47 -26.35
C GLY A 219 9.32 8.10 -27.22
N TRP A 220 8.29 7.33 -27.54
CA TRP A 220 7.13 7.80 -28.29
C TRP A 220 6.40 8.94 -27.55
N LYS A 221 6.12 8.74 -26.26
CA LYS A 221 5.46 9.75 -25.41
C LYS A 221 6.29 11.01 -25.24
N ARG A 222 7.62 10.89 -25.18
CA ARG A 222 8.54 12.02 -25.06
C ARG A 222 8.42 12.96 -26.26
N TRP A 223 8.45 12.44 -27.48
CA TRP A 223 8.27 13.26 -28.69
C TRP A 223 6.95 14.02 -28.67
N HIS A 224 5.86 13.34 -28.31
CA HIS A 224 4.54 13.98 -28.21
C HIS A 224 4.47 15.03 -27.10
N ALA A 225 5.20 14.83 -26.00
CA ALA A 225 5.31 15.84 -24.94
C ALA A 225 6.14 17.06 -25.40
N GLU A 226 7.16 16.87 -26.23
CA GLU A 226 7.94 17.96 -26.83
C GLU A 226 7.13 18.74 -27.89
N GLN A 227 6.19 18.08 -28.57
CA GLN A 227 5.29 18.67 -29.57
C GLN A 227 4.04 19.32 -28.96
N ALA A 228 3.59 18.82 -27.80
CA ALA A 228 2.57 19.48 -27.00
C ALA A 228 3.20 20.77 -26.47
N GLY A 229 2.88 21.89 -27.11
CA GLY A 229 3.35 23.22 -26.71
C GLY A 229 3.02 23.57 -25.26
N PRO A 230 3.36 24.79 -24.81
CA PRO A 230 3.15 25.22 -23.43
C PRO A 230 1.71 24.97 -22.98
N ASP A 231 1.55 24.52 -21.74
CA ASP A 231 0.25 24.21 -21.17
C ASP A 231 -0.68 25.44 -21.30
N PRO A 232 -1.94 25.29 -21.75
CA PRO A 232 -2.86 26.43 -21.89
C PRO A 232 -3.09 27.25 -20.61
N LEU A 233 -2.84 26.67 -19.43
CA LEU A 233 -2.94 27.34 -18.14
C LEU A 233 -1.65 28.03 -17.70
N TYR A 234 -0.55 27.87 -18.45
CA TYR A 234 0.77 28.35 -18.07
C TYR A 234 0.80 29.84 -17.74
N ASP A 235 0.33 30.68 -18.66
CA ASP A 235 0.34 32.15 -18.48
C ASP A 235 -0.49 32.59 -17.25
N GLN A 236 -1.62 31.91 -17.02
CA GLN A 236 -2.50 32.20 -15.87
C GLN A 236 -1.83 31.80 -14.55
N VAL A 237 -1.12 30.68 -14.55
CA VAL A 237 -0.39 30.17 -13.39
C VAL A 237 0.80 31.07 -13.08
N VAL A 238 1.55 31.51 -14.10
CA VAL A 238 2.65 32.48 -13.95
C VAL A 238 2.14 33.78 -13.33
N ALA A 239 1.07 34.36 -13.88
CA ALA A 239 0.50 35.59 -13.35
C ALA A 239 0.10 35.47 -11.87
N HIS A 240 -0.54 34.36 -11.49
CA HIS A 240 -0.94 34.11 -10.10
C HIS A 240 0.27 33.88 -9.16
N VAL A 241 1.31 33.20 -9.64
CA VAL A 241 2.52 32.96 -8.85
C VAL A 241 3.30 34.26 -8.63
N VAL A 242 3.38 35.13 -9.65
CA VAL A 242 4.00 36.45 -9.54
C VAL A 242 3.19 37.36 -8.61
N GLU A 243 1.86 37.32 -8.66
CA GLU A 243 1.00 38.10 -7.76
C GLU A 243 1.13 37.65 -6.30
N THR A 244 1.05 36.34 -6.05
CA THR A 244 1.06 35.79 -4.68
C THR A 244 2.46 35.66 -4.09
N GLN A 245 3.50 35.76 -4.92
CA GLN A 245 4.91 35.53 -4.56
C GLN A 245 5.14 34.17 -3.87
N GLN A 246 4.24 33.20 -4.11
CA GLN A 246 4.23 31.92 -3.43
C GLN A 246 4.01 30.79 -4.42
N VAL A 247 5.04 29.97 -4.65
CA VAL A 247 4.96 28.80 -5.53
C VAL A 247 4.99 27.51 -4.73
N SER A 248 3.92 26.71 -4.85
CA SER A 248 3.93 25.32 -4.39
C SER A 248 2.97 24.47 -5.21
N ILE A 249 3.29 23.19 -5.39
CA ILE A 249 2.49 22.25 -6.18
C ILE A 249 1.04 22.22 -5.66
N THR A 250 0.87 22.09 -4.34
CA THR A 250 -0.45 22.04 -3.70
C THR A 250 -1.28 23.31 -3.90
N LYS A 251 -0.64 24.49 -3.96
CA LYS A 251 -1.35 25.75 -4.22
C LYS A 251 -1.88 25.81 -5.65
N ILE A 252 -1.05 25.44 -6.62
CA ILE A 252 -1.45 25.40 -8.04
C ILE A 252 -2.57 24.37 -8.24
N GLN A 253 -2.46 23.18 -7.63
CA GLN A 253 -3.52 22.16 -7.69
C GLN A 253 -4.87 22.67 -7.18
N ARG A 254 -4.88 23.37 -6.04
CA ARG A 254 -6.12 23.88 -5.43
C ARG A 254 -6.70 25.07 -6.20
N HIS A 255 -5.86 26.00 -6.65
CA HIS A 255 -6.30 27.23 -7.31
C HIS A 255 -6.79 26.96 -8.74
N PHE A 256 -6.02 26.18 -9.51
CA PHE A 256 -6.30 25.90 -10.92
C PHE A 256 -7.02 24.56 -11.16
N LYS A 257 -7.32 23.80 -10.09
CA LYS A 257 -7.99 22.48 -10.14
C LYS A 257 -7.29 21.50 -11.09
N VAL A 258 -5.97 21.49 -11.08
CA VAL A 258 -5.13 20.60 -11.89
C VAL A 258 -4.59 19.42 -11.08
N GLY A 259 -4.37 18.29 -11.75
CA GLY A 259 -3.73 17.12 -11.13
C GLY A 259 -2.25 17.37 -10.78
N TYR A 260 -1.69 16.57 -9.87
CA TYR A 260 -0.33 16.73 -9.34
C TYR A 260 0.74 16.78 -10.45
N ASN A 261 0.73 15.80 -11.38
CA ASN A 261 1.71 15.72 -12.46
C ASN A 261 1.67 16.95 -13.38
N ARG A 262 0.49 17.53 -13.60
CA ARG A 262 0.32 18.73 -14.42
C ARG A 262 0.87 19.97 -13.69
N ALA A 263 0.55 20.11 -12.40
CA ALA A 263 1.09 21.18 -11.56
C ALA A 263 2.63 21.12 -11.43
N ALA A 264 3.20 19.92 -11.32
CA ALA A 264 4.64 19.72 -11.29
C ALA A 264 5.31 20.18 -12.60
N ARG A 265 4.78 19.75 -13.76
CA ARG A 265 5.29 20.19 -15.08
C ARG A 265 5.20 21.71 -15.26
N LEU A 266 4.10 22.33 -14.83
CA LEU A 266 3.95 23.78 -14.88
C LEU A 266 5.05 24.48 -14.06
N ILE A 267 5.41 23.95 -12.89
CA ILE A 267 6.49 24.48 -12.05
C ILE A 267 7.87 24.26 -12.69
N GLU A 268 8.14 23.08 -13.24
CA GLU A 268 9.39 22.78 -13.97
C GLU A 268 9.57 23.71 -15.17
N GLN A 269 8.48 24.00 -15.89
CA GLN A 269 8.49 24.95 -17.00
C GLN A 269 8.73 26.39 -16.52
N MET A 270 8.10 26.80 -15.41
CA MET A 270 8.36 28.10 -14.78
C MET A 270 9.81 28.23 -14.28
N GLU A 271 10.43 27.14 -13.85
CA GLU A 271 11.85 27.11 -13.46
C GLU A 271 12.74 27.28 -14.70
N ALA A 272 12.44 26.57 -15.79
CA ALA A 272 13.16 26.68 -17.06
C ALA A 272 13.08 28.10 -17.67
N ASP A 273 11.93 28.76 -17.54
CA ASP A 273 11.69 30.13 -18.02
C ASP A 273 12.20 31.23 -17.05
N GLY A 274 12.82 30.83 -15.94
CA GLY A 274 13.40 31.75 -14.95
C GLY A 274 12.35 32.54 -14.14
N VAL A 275 11.11 32.06 -14.07
CA VAL A 275 10.04 32.66 -13.25
C VAL A 275 10.18 32.26 -11.79
N VAL A 276 10.61 31.03 -11.52
CA VAL A 276 10.82 30.49 -10.17
C VAL A 276 12.22 29.89 -10.03
N SER A 277 12.76 29.89 -8.80
CA SER A 277 14.04 29.29 -8.50
C SER A 277 13.99 27.77 -8.53
N ALA A 278 15.18 27.17 -8.62
CA ALA A 278 15.38 25.78 -8.26
C ALA A 278 14.89 25.52 -6.83
N GLN A 279 14.54 24.26 -6.59
CA GLN A 279 14.12 23.79 -5.28
C GLN A 279 15.29 23.85 -4.29
N ASP A 280 15.07 24.40 -3.09
CA ASP A 280 16.07 24.38 -2.02
C ASP A 280 16.13 23.02 -1.31
N LEU A 281 17.05 22.89 -0.35
CA LEU A 281 17.24 21.67 0.46
C LEU A 281 16.01 21.29 1.32
N GLU A 282 15.13 22.23 1.59
CA GLU A 282 13.90 22.09 2.39
C GLU A 282 12.67 21.88 1.49
N GLY A 283 12.85 21.91 0.18
CA GLY A 283 11.80 21.68 -0.81
C GLY A 283 11.08 22.95 -1.26
N HIS A 284 11.53 24.14 -0.85
CA HIS A 284 10.91 25.42 -1.17
C HIS A 284 11.43 26.03 -2.48
N ARG A 285 10.61 26.86 -3.12
CA ARG A 285 10.93 27.56 -4.38
C ARG A 285 10.54 29.03 -4.22
N ASN A 286 11.40 29.91 -4.69
CA ASN A 286 11.20 31.36 -4.62
C ASN A 286 10.79 31.89 -6.00
N VAL A 287 9.97 32.93 -6.04
CA VAL A 287 9.59 33.61 -7.29
C VAL A 287 10.68 34.62 -7.63
N LEU A 288 11.19 34.57 -8.85
CA LEU A 288 12.32 35.39 -9.31
C LEU A 288 11.86 36.62 -10.10
N LYS A 289 10.65 36.61 -10.66
CA LYS A 289 10.06 37.75 -11.36
C LYS A 289 9.19 38.59 -10.44
N THR A 290 9.35 39.91 -10.51
CA THR A 290 8.49 40.89 -9.86
C THR A 290 7.51 41.49 -10.86
N THR A 291 6.33 41.91 -10.36
CA THR A 291 5.19 42.43 -11.15
C THR A 291 5.56 43.59 -12.09
N GLU A 292 6.68 44.28 -11.87
CA GLU A 292 7.15 45.42 -12.69
C GLU A 292 7.88 45.03 -13.99
N GLU A 293 8.27 43.76 -14.19
CA GLU A 293 9.05 43.30 -15.36
C GLU A 293 8.20 42.59 -16.45
N THR A 294 6.86 42.65 -16.35
CA THR A 294 5.95 41.91 -17.26
C THR A 294 5.22 42.81 -18.27
N GLU A 295 5.74 44.02 -18.57
CA GLU A 295 5.27 44.88 -19.67
C GLU A 295 6.06 44.68 -20.98
#